data_AF-A0A6L7RY25-F1
#
_entry.id   AF-A0A6L7RY25-F1
#
_cell.length_a   1.000
_cell.length_b   1.000
_cell.length_c   1.000
_cell.angle_alpha   90.00
_cell.angle_beta   90.00
_cell.angle_gamma   90.00
#
_symmetry.space_group_name_H-M   'P 1'
#
loop_
_entity.id
_entity.type
_entity.pdbx_description
1 polymer ?
#
loop_
_entity_poly.entity_id
_entity_poly.type
_entity_poly.pdbx_seq_one_letter_code
_entity_poly.pdbx_strand_id
1 'polypeptide(L)'
;MGGVVTAVLGIAAVYAITWGLLERTLAAHGVGPWMRTAAMVTASLPLFPFAGIRPLAFGLLAAVLAAVLALHHRRTGSRWIWLLPLVFVIWGNVHASFPIGFALLGAILVEALWARSRLPFIGPRPRTRLGPFAAVTALSAVAPALNPSGLRLLAQPFFQWGGEFRRFNSDWRPPDAFSETWWFFAAFLVLTGLLLVLRRGRVTPVEVLVLVVVVAAGYSTRKVMPFATVLAPLLLAHPLATASAARLPLPPGVVRAGAVLAVAAAIGVAAAISPRTLDGPTVVPMPAAARDLVAQTGATRIFGTYHWGAFLTWDLWPDALVFVDGRFDLFVPETLSDYLSVTGLEPGWRRILMDIDPDALVIQAESPLVRELAQPGSGWRDVGGDSIARVLLPDRARSA
;
A
#
# COMPACT_ATOMS: atom_id res chain seq x y z
N MET A 1 -21.39 14.81 5.80
CA MET A 1 -21.78 13.41 6.03
C MET A 1 -21.98 12.61 4.73
N GLY A 2 -22.75 13.09 3.74
CA GLY A 2 -23.04 12.32 2.51
C GLY A 2 -21.82 11.84 1.69
N GLY A 3 -20.82 12.70 1.47
CA GLY A 3 -19.64 12.34 0.66
C GLY A 3 -18.78 11.21 1.25
N VAL A 4 -18.62 11.16 2.58
CA VAL A 4 -17.87 10.09 3.27
C VAL A 4 -18.59 8.75 3.12
N VAL A 5 -19.91 8.73 3.31
CA VAL A 5 -20.73 7.53 3.13
C VAL A 5 -20.62 7.01 1.70
N THR A 6 -20.74 7.90 0.70
CA THR A 6 -20.57 7.52 -0.71
C THR A 6 -19.18 6.94 -0.99
N ALA A 7 -18.12 7.54 -0.44
CA ALA A 7 -16.76 7.04 -0.59
C ALA A 7 -16.56 5.66 0.06
N VAL A 8 -17.10 5.45 1.27
CA VAL A 8 -17.07 4.15 1.95
C VAL A 8 -17.80 3.09 1.14
N LEU A 9 -19.02 3.38 0.66
CA LEU A 9 -19.81 2.46 -0.15
C LEU A 9 -19.11 2.15 -1.49
N GLY A 10 -18.50 3.14 -2.13
CA GLY A 10 -17.72 2.96 -3.34
C GLY A 10 -16.53 2.03 -3.14
N ILE A 11 -15.73 2.25 -2.10
CA ILE A 11 -14.59 1.39 -1.75
C ILE A 11 -15.05 -0.03 -1.37
N ALA A 12 -16.13 -0.15 -0.61
CA ALA A 12 -16.71 -1.46 -0.27
C ALA A 12 -17.15 -2.23 -1.52
N ALA A 13 -17.74 -1.55 -2.51
CA ALA A 13 -18.11 -2.16 -3.79
C ALA A 13 -16.87 -2.64 -4.57
N VAL A 14 -15.79 -1.85 -4.60
CA VAL A 14 -14.52 -2.24 -5.25
C VAL A 14 -13.94 -3.51 -4.59
N TYR A 15 -13.94 -3.59 -3.27
CA TYR A 15 -13.54 -4.80 -2.56
C TYR A 15 -14.46 -5.99 -2.83
N ALA A 16 -15.79 -5.79 -2.82
CA ALA A 16 -16.74 -6.85 -3.15
C ALA A 16 -16.51 -7.43 -4.56
N ILE A 17 -16.27 -6.58 -5.56
CA ILE A 17 -15.92 -7.00 -6.92
C ILE A 17 -14.60 -7.77 -6.92
N THR A 18 -13.58 -7.27 -6.22
CA THR A 18 -12.25 -7.89 -6.14
C THR A 18 -12.34 -9.31 -5.57
N TRP A 19 -13.05 -9.52 -4.45
CA TRP A 19 -13.22 -10.84 -3.86
C TRP A 19 -14.15 -11.73 -4.67
N GLY A 20 -15.17 -11.16 -5.33
CA GLY A 20 -16.01 -11.90 -6.26
C GLY A 20 -15.24 -12.46 -7.45
N LEU A 21 -14.29 -11.69 -8.00
CA LEU A 21 -13.39 -12.15 -9.07
C LEU A 21 -12.44 -13.23 -8.57
N LEU A 22 -11.87 -13.06 -7.37
CA LEU A 22 -11.01 -14.04 -6.72
C LEU A 22 -11.75 -15.38 -6.52
N GLU A 23 -12.95 -15.33 -5.91
CA GLU A 23 -13.80 -16.50 -5.64
C GLU A 23 -14.13 -17.27 -6.92
N ARG A 24 -14.61 -16.55 -7.95
CA ARG A 24 -15.00 -17.15 -9.23
C ARG A 24 -13.81 -17.77 -9.95
N THR A 25 -12.66 -17.11 -9.86
CA THR A 25 -11.43 -17.60 -10.50
C THR A 25 -10.93 -18.86 -9.79
N LEU A 26 -10.91 -18.90 -8.46
CA LEU A 26 -10.58 -20.10 -7.71
C LEU A 26 -11.58 -21.24 -8.02
N ALA A 27 -12.87 -20.93 -8.10
CA ALA A 27 -13.91 -21.89 -8.49
C ALA A 27 -13.62 -22.51 -9.87
N ALA A 28 -13.29 -21.67 -10.85
CA ALA A 28 -12.97 -22.07 -12.21
C ALA A 28 -11.68 -22.91 -12.31
N HIS A 29 -10.83 -22.88 -11.29
CA HIS A 29 -9.65 -23.73 -11.14
C HIS A 29 -9.94 -25.01 -10.34
N GLY A 30 -11.20 -25.26 -9.97
CA GLY A 30 -11.61 -26.46 -9.23
C GLY A 30 -11.35 -26.41 -7.73
N VAL A 31 -11.08 -25.22 -7.17
CA VAL A 31 -10.90 -25.06 -5.72
C VAL A 31 -12.25 -25.22 -5.03
N GLY A 32 -12.32 -26.13 -4.04
CA GLY A 32 -13.54 -26.44 -3.31
C GLY A 32 -14.00 -25.30 -2.40
N PRO A 33 -15.29 -25.26 -2.01
CA PRO A 33 -15.87 -24.14 -1.27
C PRO A 33 -15.13 -23.76 0.01
N TRP A 34 -14.78 -24.75 0.85
CA TRP A 34 -14.10 -24.49 2.11
C TRP A 34 -12.71 -23.88 1.92
N MET A 35 -11.96 -24.33 0.90
CA MET A 35 -10.62 -23.84 0.60
C MET A 35 -10.65 -22.45 -0.01
N ARG A 36 -11.67 -22.15 -0.83
CA ARG A 36 -11.92 -20.80 -1.33
C ARG A 36 -12.19 -19.84 -0.17
N THR A 37 -13.06 -20.21 0.76
CA THR A 37 -13.34 -19.41 1.96
C THR A 37 -12.06 -19.21 2.79
N ALA A 38 -11.31 -20.28 3.07
CA ALA A 38 -10.06 -20.19 3.82
C ALA A 38 -9.04 -19.26 3.15
N ALA A 39 -8.87 -19.37 1.83
CA ALA A 39 -8.00 -18.53 1.03
C ALA A 39 -8.44 -17.06 1.00
N MET A 40 -9.75 -16.81 0.93
CA MET A 40 -10.31 -15.46 0.99
C MET A 40 -10.08 -14.81 2.37
N VAL A 41 -10.29 -15.56 3.45
CA VAL A 41 -10.04 -15.08 4.82
C VAL A 41 -8.56 -14.78 5.02
N THR A 42 -7.66 -15.68 4.62
CA THR A 42 -6.21 -15.48 4.74
C THR A 42 -5.73 -14.30 3.92
N ALA A 43 -6.22 -14.12 2.69
CA ALA A 43 -5.89 -12.97 1.86
C ALA A 43 -6.35 -11.65 2.46
N SER A 44 -7.46 -11.65 3.22
CA SER A 44 -8.02 -10.45 3.86
C SER A 44 -7.27 -10.00 5.11
N LEU A 45 -6.63 -10.91 5.87
CA LEU A 45 -6.00 -10.56 7.15
C LEU A 45 -4.98 -9.40 7.03
N PRO A 46 -4.03 -9.42 6.06
CA PRO A 46 -3.02 -8.38 5.94
C PRO A 46 -3.56 -7.05 5.41
N LEU A 47 -4.82 -7.00 5.00
CA LEU A 47 -5.48 -5.78 4.53
C LEU A 47 -6.08 -4.98 5.69
N PHE A 48 -6.26 -5.60 6.85
CA PHE A 48 -6.92 -4.97 7.99
C PHE A 48 -6.24 -3.66 8.43
N PRO A 49 -4.90 -3.57 8.56
CA PRO A 49 -4.23 -2.31 8.89
C PRO A 49 -4.37 -1.22 7.81
N PHE A 50 -4.82 -1.60 6.61
CA PHE A 50 -5.02 -0.71 5.47
C PHE A 50 -6.51 -0.46 5.19
N ALA A 51 -7.41 -0.94 6.06
CA ALA A 51 -8.83 -0.69 5.96
C ALA A 51 -9.11 0.80 6.09
N GLY A 52 -9.82 1.36 5.11
CA GLY A 52 -10.14 2.78 5.05
C GLY A 52 -10.46 3.22 3.61
N ILE A 53 -10.80 4.50 3.45
CA ILE A 53 -11.02 5.10 2.13
C ILE A 53 -9.65 5.33 1.49
N ARG A 54 -9.07 4.27 0.91
CA ARG A 54 -7.73 4.29 0.31
C ARG A 54 -7.77 3.91 -1.17
N PRO A 55 -6.96 4.57 -2.04
CA PRO A 55 -6.78 4.15 -3.42
C PRO A 55 -6.28 2.71 -3.59
N LEU A 56 -5.71 2.10 -2.53
CA LEU A 56 -5.27 0.71 -2.47
C LEU A 56 -6.30 -0.28 -3.03
N ALA A 57 -7.60 -0.06 -2.75
CA ALA A 57 -8.67 -0.92 -3.23
C ALA A 57 -8.70 -1.04 -4.77
N PHE A 58 -8.49 0.07 -5.48
CA PHE A 58 -8.44 0.09 -6.95
C PHE A 58 -7.17 -0.59 -7.47
N GLY A 59 -6.04 -0.40 -6.79
CA GLY A 59 -4.82 -1.12 -7.10
C GLY A 59 -4.99 -2.64 -6.98
N LEU A 60 -5.63 -3.11 -5.91
CA LEU A 60 -5.91 -4.53 -5.67
C LEU A 60 -6.85 -5.10 -6.73
N LEU A 61 -7.93 -4.38 -7.06
CA LEU A 61 -8.84 -4.76 -8.14
C LEU A 61 -8.10 -4.92 -9.47
N ALA A 62 -7.26 -3.95 -9.84
CA ALA A 62 -6.50 -4.00 -11.08
C ALA A 62 -5.49 -5.16 -11.10
N ALA A 63 -4.81 -5.43 -9.98
CA ALA A 63 -3.90 -6.56 -9.83
C ALA A 63 -4.63 -7.90 -9.98
N VAL A 64 -5.77 -8.08 -9.32
CA VAL A 64 -6.60 -9.28 -9.43
C VAL A 64 -7.13 -9.42 -10.85
N LEU A 65 -7.65 -8.36 -11.47
CA LEU A 65 -8.16 -8.40 -12.84
C LEU A 65 -7.05 -8.79 -13.84
N ALA A 66 -5.85 -8.22 -13.69
CA ALA A 66 -4.69 -8.59 -14.50
C ALA A 66 -4.34 -10.09 -14.33
N ALA A 67 -4.34 -10.59 -13.10
CA ALA A 67 -4.12 -12.01 -12.82
C ALA A 67 -5.20 -12.91 -13.39
N VAL A 68 -6.47 -12.54 -13.26
CA VAL A 68 -7.60 -13.30 -13.83
C VAL A 68 -7.48 -13.39 -15.34
N LEU A 69 -7.22 -12.29 -16.04
CA LEU A 69 -7.06 -12.29 -17.50
C LEU A 69 -5.87 -13.14 -17.93
N ALA A 70 -4.72 -12.98 -17.26
CA ALA A 70 -3.50 -13.71 -17.58
C ALA A 70 -3.64 -15.22 -17.32
N LEU A 71 -4.19 -15.62 -16.16
CA LEU A 71 -4.43 -17.02 -15.81
C LEU A 71 -5.52 -17.66 -16.69
N HIS A 72 -6.56 -16.90 -17.04
CA HIS A 72 -7.59 -17.37 -17.96
C HIS A 72 -6.98 -17.64 -19.35
N HIS A 73 -6.16 -16.73 -19.88
CA HIS A 73 -5.44 -16.96 -21.13
C HIS A 73 -4.47 -18.13 -21.05
N ARG A 74 -3.73 -18.26 -19.95
CA ARG A 74 -2.82 -19.39 -19.70
C ARG A 74 -3.54 -20.74 -19.77
N ARG A 75 -4.78 -20.80 -19.27
CA ARG A 75 -5.62 -22.02 -19.24
C ARG A 75 -6.32 -22.30 -20.58
N THR A 76 -6.86 -21.28 -21.24
CA THR A 76 -7.79 -21.46 -22.38
C THR A 76 -7.26 -20.92 -23.70
N GLY A 77 -6.20 -20.12 -23.71
CA GLY A 77 -5.72 -19.38 -24.88
C GLY A 77 -6.64 -18.22 -25.30
N SER A 78 -7.54 -17.79 -24.41
CA SER A 78 -8.59 -16.81 -24.72
C SER A 78 -8.08 -15.43 -25.16
N ARG A 79 -8.83 -14.78 -26.05
CA ARG A 79 -8.54 -13.41 -26.53
C ARG A 79 -8.82 -12.30 -25.52
N TRP A 80 -9.50 -12.59 -24.40
CA TRP A 80 -9.78 -11.59 -23.36
C TRP A 80 -8.51 -10.93 -22.80
N ILE A 81 -7.34 -11.57 -22.97
CA ILE A 81 -6.03 -11.01 -22.61
C ILE A 81 -5.76 -9.64 -23.25
N TRP A 82 -6.36 -9.33 -24.41
CA TRP A 82 -6.22 -8.02 -25.06
C TRP A 82 -6.89 -6.86 -24.31
N LEU A 83 -7.68 -7.13 -23.26
CA LEU A 83 -8.13 -6.08 -22.34
C LEU A 83 -7.03 -5.61 -21.37
N LEU A 84 -5.95 -6.38 -21.24
CA LEU A 84 -4.91 -6.10 -20.26
C LEU A 84 -4.23 -4.73 -20.43
N PRO A 85 -3.92 -4.23 -21.64
CA PRO A 85 -3.38 -2.88 -21.80
C PRO A 85 -4.32 -1.82 -21.22
N LEU A 86 -5.64 -1.94 -21.44
CA LEU A 86 -6.63 -1.03 -20.86
C LEU A 86 -6.63 -1.10 -19.32
N VAL A 87 -6.48 -2.30 -18.74
CA VAL A 87 -6.32 -2.45 -17.29
C VAL A 87 -5.09 -1.68 -16.80
N PHE A 88 -3.96 -1.76 -17.50
CA PHE A 88 -2.74 -1.04 -17.11
C PHE A 88 -2.83 0.48 -17.31
N VAL A 89 -3.55 0.96 -18.33
CA VAL A 89 -3.86 2.40 -18.47
C VAL A 89 -4.62 2.88 -17.24
N ILE A 90 -5.72 2.21 -16.89
CA ILE A 90 -6.53 2.59 -15.73
C ILE A 90 -5.69 2.48 -14.46
N TRP A 91 -4.98 1.36 -14.29
CA TRP A 91 -4.17 1.08 -13.09
C TRP A 91 -3.11 2.15 -12.86
N GLY A 92 -2.32 2.50 -13.87
CA GLY A 92 -1.29 3.54 -13.77
C GLY A 92 -1.82 4.92 -13.38
N ASN A 93 -3.10 5.20 -13.67
CA ASN A 93 -3.76 6.46 -13.33
C ASN A 93 -4.48 6.46 -11.98
N VAL A 94 -4.78 5.28 -11.40
CA VAL A 94 -5.49 5.19 -10.11
C VAL A 94 -4.61 4.75 -8.94
N HIS A 95 -3.53 4.00 -9.20
CA HIS A 95 -2.68 3.48 -8.14
C HIS A 95 -1.25 3.15 -8.61
N ALA A 96 -0.25 3.54 -7.81
CA ALA A 96 1.18 3.32 -8.11
C ALA A 96 1.65 1.84 -8.05
N SER A 97 0.75 0.87 -7.84
CA SER A 97 1.09 -0.55 -7.71
C SER A 97 1.13 -1.32 -9.04
N PHE A 98 0.89 -0.66 -10.18
CA PHE A 98 0.96 -1.29 -11.50
C PHE A 98 2.24 -2.09 -11.80
N PRO A 99 3.44 -1.79 -11.23
CA PRO A 99 4.64 -2.61 -11.45
C PRO A 99 4.48 -4.07 -10.97
N ILE A 100 3.60 -4.34 -10.01
CA ILE A 100 3.28 -5.70 -9.57
C ILE A 100 2.71 -6.53 -10.73
N GLY A 101 1.94 -5.88 -11.61
CA GLY A 101 1.45 -6.48 -12.84
C GLY A 101 2.58 -6.90 -13.78
N PHE A 102 3.66 -6.12 -13.89
CA PHE A 102 4.81 -6.48 -14.72
C PHE A 102 5.51 -7.74 -14.20
N ALA A 103 5.70 -7.84 -12.88
CA ALA A 103 6.27 -9.04 -12.26
C ALA A 103 5.41 -10.28 -12.55
N LEU A 104 4.09 -10.15 -12.45
CA LEU A 104 3.14 -11.21 -12.74
C LEU A 104 3.20 -11.67 -14.22
N LEU A 105 3.14 -10.73 -15.17
CA LEU A 105 3.19 -11.05 -16.60
C LEU A 105 4.55 -11.61 -17.01
N GLY A 106 5.63 -11.05 -16.47
CA GLY A 106 6.98 -11.55 -16.64
C GLY A 106 7.11 -12.99 -16.17
N ALA A 107 6.58 -13.32 -14.98
CA ALA A 107 6.60 -14.69 -14.46
C ALA A 107 5.86 -15.67 -15.38
N ILE A 108 4.67 -15.30 -15.89
CA ILE A 108 3.89 -16.13 -16.81
C ILE A 108 4.58 -16.26 -18.17
N LEU A 109 5.25 -15.20 -18.64
CA LEU A 109 6.04 -15.23 -19.88
C LEU A 109 7.24 -16.18 -19.75
N VAL A 110 7.99 -16.08 -18.65
CA VAL A 110 9.12 -16.97 -18.34
C VAL A 110 8.66 -18.41 -18.24
N GLU A 111 7.54 -18.69 -17.57
CA GLU A 111 6.96 -20.02 -17.53
C GLU A 111 6.59 -20.54 -18.93
N ALA A 112 5.95 -19.72 -19.75
CA ALA A 112 5.56 -20.10 -21.11
C ALA A 112 6.76 -20.38 -22.01
N LEU A 113 7.87 -19.66 -21.82
CA LEU A 113 9.14 -19.90 -22.51
C LEU A 113 9.81 -21.19 -22.01
N TRP A 114 9.90 -21.39 -20.69
CA TRP A 114 10.46 -22.60 -20.10
C TRP A 114 9.68 -23.84 -20.55
N ALA A 115 8.35 -23.80 -20.57
CA ALA A 115 7.51 -24.91 -21.05
C ALA A 115 7.79 -25.34 -22.50
N ARG A 116 8.39 -24.47 -23.31
CA ARG A 116 8.79 -24.71 -24.71
C ARG A 116 10.29 -25.00 -24.88
N SER A 117 11.07 -24.86 -23.81
CA SER A 117 12.49 -25.22 -23.81
C SER A 117 12.69 -26.74 -23.81
N ARG A 118 13.93 -27.18 -23.99
CA ARG A 118 14.32 -28.59 -23.85
C ARG A 118 14.50 -29.04 -22.39
N LEU A 119 14.40 -28.11 -21.44
CA LEU A 119 14.59 -28.41 -20.02
C LEU A 119 13.40 -29.19 -19.45
N PRO A 120 13.60 -30.02 -18.41
CA PRO A 120 12.51 -30.66 -17.70
C PRO A 120 11.50 -29.63 -17.20
N PHE A 121 10.22 -29.87 -17.48
CA PHE A 121 9.10 -29.05 -17.01
C PHE A 121 8.26 -29.88 -16.05
N ILE A 122 8.11 -29.39 -14.81
CA ILE A 122 7.36 -30.09 -13.76
C ILE A 122 5.97 -29.46 -13.67
N GLY A 123 4.93 -30.25 -13.96
CA GLY A 123 3.53 -29.85 -13.87
C GLY A 123 2.81 -29.77 -15.22
N PRO A 124 1.52 -29.36 -15.21
CA PRO A 124 0.74 -29.24 -16.43
C PRO A 124 1.30 -28.14 -17.33
N ARG A 125 1.58 -28.47 -18.60
CA ARG A 125 2.10 -27.48 -19.55
C ARG A 125 1.08 -26.37 -19.82
N PRO A 126 1.49 -25.09 -19.79
CA PRO A 126 0.61 -23.97 -20.09
C PRO A 126 0.13 -24.01 -21.54
N ARG A 127 -1.12 -23.59 -21.79
CA ARG A 127 -1.70 -23.46 -23.14
C ARG A 127 -1.54 -22.04 -23.71
N THR A 128 -0.68 -21.23 -23.09
CA THR A 128 -0.40 -19.83 -23.43
C THR A 128 0.02 -19.68 -24.89
N ARG A 129 -0.64 -18.77 -25.61
CA ARG A 129 -0.22 -18.38 -26.97
C ARG A 129 0.86 -17.32 -26.85
N LEU A 130 2.14 -17.73 -26.90
CA LEU A 130 3.29 -16.86 -26.62
C LEU A 130 3.31 -15.58 -27.45
N GLY A 131 3.03 -15.62 -28.75
CA GLY A 131 3.03 -14.42 -29.60
C GLY A 131 2.04 -13.36 -29.09
N PRO A 132 0.73 -13.66 -29.02
CA PRO A 132 -0.26 -12.77 -28.42
C PRO A 132 0.07 -12.35 -26.98
N PHE A 133 0.56 -13.28 -26.15
CA PHE A 133 0.89 -12.97 -24.76
C PHE A 133 2.07 -12.01 -24.65
N ALA A 134 3.14 -12.20 -25.43
CA ALA A 134 4.30 -11.32 -25.48
C ALA A 134 3.92 -9.93 -26.01
N ALA A 135 3.10 -9.87 -27.08
CA ALA A 135 2.59 -8.62 -27.63
C ALA A 135 1.76 -7.84 -26.60
N VAL A 136 0.81 -8.51 -25.94
CA VAL A 136 0.01 -7.88 -24.88
C VAL A 136 0.88 -7.46 -23.69
N THR A 137 1.87 -8.27 -23.29
CA THR A 137 2.79 -7.91 -22.20
C THR A 137 3.57 -6.63 -22.55
N ALA A 138 4.08 -6.52 -23.78
CA ALA A 138 4.77 -5.32 -24.24
C ALA A 138 3.85 -4.10 -24.27
N LEU A 139 2.61 -4.24 -24.77
CA LEU A 139 1.61 -3.16 -24.76
C LEU A 139 1.24 -2.74 -23.34
N SER A 140 1.04 -3.69 -22.43
CA SER A 140 0.76 -3.44 -21.02
C SER A 140 1.94 -2.78 -20.30
N ALA A 141 3.18 -3.03 -20.70
CA ALA A 141 4.37 -2.40 -20.12
C ALA A 141 4.42 -0.89 -20.40
N VAL A 142 4.00 -0.47 -21.59
CA VAL A 142 3.99 0.96 -21.99
C VAL A 142 2.64 1.64 -21.72
N ALA A 143 1.56 0.88 -21.53
CA ALA A 143 0.21 1.40 -21.33
C ALA A 143 0.07 2.42 -20.18
N PRO A 144 0.73 2.28 -19.01
CA PRO A 144 0.67 3.29 -17.95
C PRO A 144 1.18 4.67 -18.37
N ALA A 145 1.99 4.75 -19.44
CA ALA A 145 2.44 6.04 -19.99
C ALA A 145 1.31 6.86 -20.62
N LEU A 146 0.11 6.29 -20.83
CA LEU A 146 -1.12 7.04 -21.07
C LEU A 146 -1.63 7.66 -19.76
N ASN A 147 -0.81 8.56 -19.22
CA ASN A 147 -0.97 9.31 -17.98
C ASN A 147 -0.40 10.72 -18.19
N PRO A 148 -0.85 11.76 -17.44
CA PRO A 148 -0.29 13.11 -17.56
C PRO A 148 1.24 13.21 -17.43
N SER A 149 1.86 12.28 -16.69
CA SER A 149 3.33 12.21 -16.53
C SER A 149 4.04 11.50 -17.69
N GLY A 150 3.30 10.94 -18.65
CA GLY A 150 3.85 10.21 -19.79
C GLY A 150 4.75 9.05 -19.39
N LEU A 151 5.86 8.89 -20.13
CA LEU A 151 6.87 7.86 -19.85
C LEU A 151 7.57 8.02 -18.48
N ARG A 152 7.55 9.22 -17.87
CA ARG A 152 8.18 9.45 -16.57
C ARG A 152 7.53 8.62 -15.45
N LEU A 153 6.24 8.29 -15.59
CA LEU A 153 5.55 7.40 -14.65
C LEU A 153 6.24 6.03 -14.54
N LEU A 154 6.77 5.50 -15.66
CA LEU A 154 7.44 4.20 -15.67
C LEU A 154 8.76 4.20 -14.89
N ALA A 155 9.39 5.36 -14.73
CA ALA A 155 10.61 5.53 -13.94
C ALA A 155 10.32 5.71 -12.44
N GLN A 156 9.12 6.18 -12.08
CA GLN A 156 8.73 6.52 -10.70
C GLN A 156 8.95 5.38 -9.66
N PRO A 157 8.67 4.09 -9.97
CA PRO A 157 8.92 3.02 -9.01
C PRO A 157 10.39 2.87 -8.62
N PHE A 158 11.33 3.16 -9.53
CA PHE A 158 12.76 3.05 -9.27
C PHE A 158 13.27 4.15 -8.35
N PHE A 159 12.69 5.35 -8.43
CA PHE A 159 12.98 6.44 -7.49
C PHE A 159 12.44 6.13 -6.09
N GLN A 160 11.23 5.58 -5.98
CA GLN A 160 10.60 5.30 -4.67
C GLN A 160 11.15 4.07 -3.95
N TRP A 161 11.64 3.06 -4.69
CA TRP A 161 12.23 1.86 -4.07
C TRP A 161 13.63 2.15 -3.49
N GLY A 162 14.35 3.12 -4.06
CA GLY A 162 15.69 3.51 -3.63
C GLY A 162 15.73 4.52 -2.48
N GLY A 163 16.84 4.54 -1.75
CA GLY A 163 17.29 5.72 -0.98
C GLY A 163 16.53 6.11 0.29
N GLU A 164 16.64 7.41 0.60
CA GLU A 164 16.16 8.10 1.80
C GLU A 164 14.64 8.00 2.00
N PHE A 165 13.84 7.73 0.96
CA PHE A 165 12.37 7.63 1.04
C PHE A 165 11.87 6.61 2.08
N ARG A 166 12.60 5.51 2.29
CA ARG A 166 12.28 4.54 3.35
C ARG A 166 12.48 5.12 4.75
N ARG A 167 13.31 6.14 4.92
CA ARG A 167 13.45 6.86 6.20
C ARG A 167 12.24 7.75 6.46
N PHE A 168 11.71 8.41 5.43
CA PHE A 168 10.55 9.31 5.55
C PHE A 168 9.23 8.62 5.83
N ASN A 169 9.04 7.43 5.25
CA ASN A 169 7.73 6.79 5.28
C ASN A 169 7.84 5.33 5.71
N SER A 170 7.33 5.06 6.91
CA SER A 170 7.31 3.73 7.53
C SER A 170 6.52 2.71 6.70
N ASP A 171 5.60 3.13 5.83
CA ASP A 171 4.86 2.25 4.93
C ASP A 171 5.75 1.56 3.88
N TRP A 172 6.91 2.16 3.56
CA TRP A 172 7.89 1.60 2.62
C TRP A 172 8.97 0.76 3.31
N ARG A 173 8.89 0.61 4.64
CA ARG A 173 9.73 -0.29 5.41
C ARG A 173 9.10 -1.68 5.46
N PRO A 174 9.88 -2.74 5.76
CA PRO A 174 9.33 -4.01 6.19
C PRO A 174 8.37 -3.84 7.38
N PRO A 175 7.45 -4.79 7.60
CA PRO A 175 6.66 -4.82 8.83
C PRO A 175 7.59 -4.87 10.05
N ASP A 176 7.34 -4.02 11.05
CA ASP A 176 8.13 -4.07 12.28
C ASP A 176 7.85 -5.42 12.96
N ALA A 177 8.89 -6.00 13.57
CA ALA A 177 8.74 -7.22 14.33
C ALA A 177 7.64 -7.05 15.39
N PHE A 178 6.71 -8.02 15.44
CA PHE A 178 5.60 -8.04 16.40
C PHE A 178 4.57 -6.90 16.28
N SER A 179 4.60 -6.11 15.21
CA SER A 179 3.50 -5.19 14.87
C SER A 179 2.21 -5.95 14.50
N GLU A 180 1.05 -5.30 14.55
CA GLU A 180 -0.22 -5.89 14.08
C GLU A 180 -0.11 -6.39 12.64
N THR A 181 0.51 -5.59 11.77
CA THR A 181 0.76 -5.95 10.35
C THR A 181 1.61 -7.22 10.25
N TRP A 182 2.63 -7.37 11.10
CA TRP A 182 3.43 -8.59 11.18
C TRP A 182 2.61 -9.80 11.62
N TRP A 183 1.76 -9.67 12.63
CA TRP A 183 0.92 -10.78 13.10
C TRP A 183 -0.09 -11.24 12.05
N PHE A 184 -0.70 -10.32 11.31
CA PHE A 184 -1.58 -10.67 10.20
C PHE A 184 -0.82 -11.37 9.06
N PHE A 185 0.39 -10.91 8.74
CA PHE A 185 1.23 -11.58 7.76
C PHE A 185 1.70 -12.96 8.21
N ALA A 186 2.14 -13.10 9.46
CA ALA A 186 2.54 -14.36 10.05
C ALA A 186 1.35 -15.35 10.08
N ALA A 187 0.15 -14.90 10.43
CA ALA A 187 -1.06 -15.71 10.35
C ALA A 187 -1.36 -16.18 8.92
N PHE A 188 -1.21 -15.29 7.93
CA PHE A 188 -1.31 -15.65 6.51
C PHE A 188 -0.29 -16.75 6.13
N LEU A 189 0.97 -16.63 6.56
CA LEU A 189 2.02 -17.61 6.28
C LEU A 189 1.76 -18.96 6.95
N VAL A 190 1.38 -18.96 8.23
CA VAL A 190 1.07 -20.18 8.99
C VAL A 190 -0.13 -20.88 8.38
N LEU A 191 -1.20 -20.15 8.06
CA LEU A 191 -2.40 -20.73 7.47
C LEU A 191 -2.12 -21.25 6.06
N THR A 192 -1.40 -20.49 5.22
CA THR A 192 -1.00 -20.97 3.88
C THR A 192 -0.11 -22.22 3.98
N GLY A 193 0.87 -22.22 4.89
CA GLY A 193 1.73 -23.37 5.15
C GLY A 193 0.94 -24.58 5.64
N LEU A 194 -0.01 -24.40 6.55
CA LEU A 194 -0.90 -25.45 7.04
C LEU A 194 -1.75 -26.03 5.91
N LEU A 195 -2.33 -25.19 5.04
CA LEU A 195 -3.07 -25.66 3.85
C LEU A 195 -2.18 -26.46 2.90
N LEU A 196 -0.90 -26.08 2.77
CA LEU A 196 0.08 -26.82 1.97
C LEU A 196 0.53 -28.13 2.62
N VAL A 197 0.55 -28.23 3.95
CA VAL A 197 0.91 -29.47 4.67
C VAL A 197 -0.27 -30.45 4.71
N LEU A 198 -1.49 -29.95 4.91
CA LEU A 198 -2.70 -30.78 4.99
C LEU A 198 -3.10 -31.40 3.64
N ARG A 199 -2.47 -30.99 2.54
CA ARG A 199 -2.71 -31.58 1.23
C ARG A 199 -2.04 -32.95 1.14
N ARG A 200 -2.73 -33.91 0.52
CA ARG A 200 -2.19 -35.25 0.25
C ARG A 200 -1.41 -35.30 -1.07
N GLY A 201 -0.38 -34.46 -1.22
CA GLY A 201 0.41 -34.38 -2.46
C GLY A 201 1.76 -33.68 -2.30
N ARG A 202 2.72 -33.99 -3.18
CA ARG A 202 4.09 -33.44 -3.15
C ARG A 202 4.13 -31.96 -3.52
N VAL A 203 4.89 -31.16 -2.77
CA VAL A 203 5.20 -29.75 -3.08
C VAL A 203 6.09 -29.69 -4.30
N THR A 204 5.62 -29.00 -5.34
CA THR A 204 6.43 -28.80 -6.54
C THR A 204 7.44 -27.67 -6.28
N PRO A 205 8.64 -27.71 -6.88
CA PRO A 205 9.59 -26.60 -6.77
C PRO A 205 9.02 -25.25 -7.20
N VAL A 206 8.09 -25.25 -8.16
CA VAL A 206 7.39 -24.04 -8.62
C VAL A 206 6.50 -23.46 -7.52
N GLU A 207 5.79 -24.30 -6.77
CA GLU A 207 4.97 -23.86 -5.63
C GLU A 207 5.84 -23.26 -4.51
N VAL A 208 6.99 -23.88 -4.23
CA VAL A 208 7.96 -23.33 -3.27
C VAL A 208 8.46 -21.98 -3.76
N LEU A 209 8.84 -21.86 -5.03
CA LEU A 209 9.31 -20.61 -5.61
C LEU A 209 8.24 -19.51 -5.51
N VAL A 210 6.99 -19.81 -5.87
CA VAL A 210 5.87 -18.87 -5.74
C VAL A 210 5.70 -18.43 -4.28
N LEU A 211 5.75 -19.37 -3.33
CA LEU A 211 5.63 -19.05 -1.91
C LEU A 211 6.80 -18.17 -1.43
N VAL A 212 8.03 -18.49 -1.82
CA VAL A 212 9.22 -17.68 -1.50
C VAL A 212 9.08 -16.28 -2.08
N VAL A 213 8.61 -16.13 -3.32
CA VAL A 213 8.38 -14.81 -3.94
C VAL A 213 7.29 -14.03 -3.22
N VAL A 214 6.17 -14.67 -2.86
CA VAL A 214 5.08 -14.04 -2.08
C VAL A 214 5.58 -13.61 -0.70
N VAL A 215 6.35 -14.46 -0.01
CA VAL A 215 6.94 -14.17 1.30
C VAL A 215 7.90 -13.00 1.19
N ALA A 216 8.83 -13.05 0.24
CA ALA A 216 9.83 -11.99 0.03
C ALA A 216 9.16 -10.66 -0.35
N ALA A 217 8.19 -10.68 -1.26
CA ALA A 217 7.43 -9.50 -1.65
C ALA A 217 6.62 -8.94 -0.48
N GLY A 218 5.93 -9.79 0.27
CA GLY A 218 5.13 -9.36 1.42
C GLY A 218 5.96 -8.86 2.60
N TYR A 219 7.18 -9.36 2.77
CA TYR A 219 8.11 -8.85 3.77
C TYR A 219 8.87 -7.60 3.31
N SER A 220 9.03 -7.39 2.00
CA SER A 220 9.84 -6.29 1.46
C SER A 220 9.36 -4.90 1.93
N THR A 221 8.05 -4.67 1.92
CA THR A 221 7.43 -3.42 2.37
C THR A 221 6.01 -3.68 2.85
N ARG A 222 5.52 -2.86 3.78
CA ARG A 222 4.10 -2.90 4.23
C ARG A 222 3.13 -2.67 3.06
N LYS A 223 3.48 -1.80 2.09
CA LYS A 223 2.60 -1.51 0.93
C LYS A 223 2.48 -2.65 -0.09
N VAL A 224 3.50 -3.48 -0.25
CA VAL A 224 3.47 -4.61 -1.20
C VAL A 224 2.76 -5.82 -0.60
N MET A 225 2.76 -5.95 0.74
CA MET A 225 2.12 -7.06 1.45
C MET A 225 0.67 -7.35 1.02
N PRO A 226 -0.27 -6.38 1.02
CA PRO A 226 -1.62 -6.54 0.49
C PRO A 226 -1.70 -7.26 -0.87
N PHE A 227 -0.82 -6.89 -1.80
CA PHE A 227 -0.83 -7.45 -3.15
C PHE A 227 -0.30 -8.87 -3.18
N ALA A 228 0.79 -9.12 -2.43
CA ALA A 228 1.38 -10.46 -2.35
C ALA A 228 0.36 -11.47 -1.77
N THR A 229 -0.36 -11.08 -0.71
CA THR A 229 -1.29 -11.98 -0.01
C THR A 229 -2.60 -12.19 -0.77
N VAL A 230 -3.08 -11.17 -1.50
CA VAL A 230 -4.28 -11.30 -2.35
C VAL A 230 -4.02 -12.07 -3.63
N LEU A 231 -2.83 -11.94 -4.22
CA LEU A 231 -2.46 -12.69 -5.43
C LEU A 231 -2.06 -14.14 -5.12
N ALA A 232 -1.58 -14.44 -3.90
CA ALA A 232 -1.11 -15.77 -3.54
C ALA A 232 -2.14 -16.90 -3.79
N PRO A 233 -3.43 -16.79 -3.40
CA PRO A 233 -4.43 -17.82 -3.73
C PRO A 233 -4.58 -18.09 -5.23
N LEU A 234 -4.48 -17.06 -6.07
CA LEU A 234 -4.58 -17.22 -7.53
C LEU A 234 -3.38 -17.97 -8.08
N LEU A 235 -2.17 -17.64 -7.60
CA LEU A 235 -0.93 -18.30 -7.98
C LEU A 235 -0.88 -19.75 -7.46
N LEU A 236 -1.50 -20.01 -6.31
CA LEU A 236 -1.62 -21.31 -5.66
C LEU A 236 -2.95 -22.03 -5.98
N ALA A 237 -3.70 -21.59 -6.99
CA ALA A 237 -5.03 -22.15 -7.26
C ALA A 237 -5.00 -23.66 -7.55
N HIS A 238 -4.00 -24.15 -8.29
CA HIS A 238 -3.83 -25.57 -8.58
C HIS A 238 -3.57 -26.42 -7.32
N PRO A 239 -2.56 -26.13 -6.47
CA PRO A 239 -2.39 -26.88 -5.23
C PRO A 239 -3.60 -26.78 -4.31
N LEU A 240 -4.24 -25.61 -4.21
CA LEU A 240 -5.47 -25.45 -3.42
C LEU A 240 -6.61 -26.33 -3.94
N ALA A 241 -6.75 -26.51 -5.25
CA ALA A 241 -7.75 -27.41 -5.84
C ALA A 241 -7.48 -28.87 -5.49
N THR A 242 -6.23 -29.33 -5.57
CA THR A 242 -5.86 -30.70 -5.18
C THR A 242 -6.08 -30.95 -3.68
N ALA A 243 -5.78 -29.97 -2.84
CA ALA A 243 -6.03 -30.02 -1.41
C ALA A 243 -7.53 -30.00 -1.07
N SER A 244 -8.35 -29.33 -1.89
CA SER A 244 -9.80 -29.29 -1.71
C SER A 244 -10.47 -30.66 -1.82
N ALA A 245 -9.87 -31.58 -2.59
CA ALA A 245 -10.33 -32.96 -2.73
C ALA A 245 -10.03 -33.80 -1.48
N ALA A 246 -9.05 -33.40 -0.66
CA ALA A 246 -8.84 -33.99 0.64
C ALA A 246 -9.96 -33.50 1.57
N ARG A 247 -10.91 -34.39 1.90
CA ARG A 247 -11.86 -34.12 2.98
C ARG A 247 -11.06 -33.95 4.26
N LEU A 248 -11.06 -32.74 4.82
CA LEU A 248 -10.61 -32.53 6.18
C LEU A 248 -11.51 -33.37 7.09
N PRO A 249 -10.97 -34.32 7.88
CA PRO A 249 -11.75 -35.09 8.85
C PRO A 249 -12.02 -34.23 10.08
N LEU A 250 -12.51 -33.00 9.87
CA LEU A 250 -12.82 -32.11 10.97
C LEU A 250 -14.21 -32.48 11.52
N PRO A 251 -14.33 -32.74 12.83
CA PRO A 251 -15.62 -32.95 13.46
C PRO A 251 -16.54 -31.75 13.16
N PRO A 252 -17.85 -31.97 12.93
CA PRO A 252 -18.80 -30.89 12.67
C PRO A 252 -18.76 -29.78 13.74
N GLY A 253 -18.43 -30.12 14.99
CA GLY A 253 -18.23 -29.17 16.08
C GLY A 253 -17.06 -28.21 15.88
N VAL A 254 -15.95 -28.66 15.29
CA VAL A 254 -14.78 -27.80 14.99
C VAL A 254 -15.08 -26.85 13.84
N VAL A 255 -15.81 -27.31 12.83
CA VAL A 255 -16.26 -26.46 11.72
C VAL A 255 -17.23 -25.38 12.22
N ARG A 256 -18.19 -25.75 13.09
CA ARG A 256 -19.11 -24.80 13.73
C ARG A 256 -18.38 -23.81 14.63
N ALA A 257 -17.45 -24.27 15.46
CA ALA A 257 -16.65 -23.40 16.32
C ALA A 257 -15.79 -22.43 15.50
N GLY A 258 -15.14 -22.90 14.43
CA GLY A 258 -14.38 -22.06 13.51
C GLY A 258 -15.24 -21.02 12.78
N ALA A 259 -16.45 -21.40 12.35
CA ALA A 259 -17.40 -20.47 11.76
C ALA A 259 -17.91 -19.43 12.77
N VAL A 260 -18.20 -19.85 14.00
CA VAL A 260 -18.60 -18.94 15.09
C VAL A 260 -17.46 -17.98 15.45
N LEU A 261 -16.22 -18.46 15.52
CA LEU A 261 -15.05 -17.61 15.77
C LEU A 261 -14.77 -16.66 14.61
N ALA A 262 -14.93 -17.09 13.36
CA ALA A 262 -14.78 -16.22 12.19
C ALA A 262 -15.88 -15.14 12.15
N VAL A 263 -17.12 -15.49 12.48
CA VAL A 263 -18.24 -14.55 12.59
C VAL A 263 -18.03 -13.61 13.79
N ALA A 264 -17.61 -14.11 14.94
CA ALA A 264 -17.30 -13.29 16.12
C ALA A 264 -16.11 -12.35 15.86
N ALA A 265 -15.08 -12.80 15.14
CA ALA A 265 -13.98 -11.95 14.70
C ALA A 265 -14.44 -10.90 13.69
N ALA A 266 -15.27 -11.27 12.71
CA ALA A 266 -15.84 -10.33 11.75
C ALA A 266 -16.77 -9.30 12.43
N ILE A 267 -17.56 -9.72 13.42
CA ILE A 267 -18.40 -8.83 14.24
C ILE A 267 -17.54 -7.96 15.14
N GLY A 268 -16.50 -8.50 15.79
CA GLY A 268 -15.56 -7.74 16.60
C GLY A 268 -14.80 -6.69 15.79
N VAL A 269 -14.42 -7.04 14.56
CA VAL A 269 -13.86 -6.13 13.56
C VAL A 269 -14.87 -5.06 13.15
N ALA A 270 -16.09 -5.45 12.78
CA ALA A 270 -17.15 -4.50 12.41
C ALA A 270 -17.55 -3.58 13.57
N ALA A 271 -17.47 -4.08 14.81
CA ALA A 271 -17.71 -3.33 16.04
C ALA A 271 -16.53 -2.41 16.41
N ALA A 272 -15.28 -2.77 16.08
CA ALA A 272 -14.13 -1.86 16.16
C ALA A 272 -14.21 -0.74 15.10
N ILE A 273 -14.87 -1.02 13.97
CA ILE A 273 -15.17 -0.07 12.89
C ILE A 273 -16.52 0.67 13.14
N SER A 274 -17.22 0.36 14.24
CA SER A 274 -18.51 0.96 14.62
C SER A 274 -18.44 2.49 14.65
N PRO A 275 -19.51 3.23 14.30
CA PRO A 275 -19.52 4.70 14.29
C PRO A 275 -19.05 5.39 15.57
N ARG A 276 -19.01 4.70 16.73
CA ARG A 276 -18.38 5.23 17.94
C ARG A 276 -16.86 5.47 17.82
N THR A 277 -16.17 4.84 16.87
CA THR A 277 -14.79 5.18 16.46
C THR A 277 -14.71 6.22 15.34
N LEU A 278 -15.83 6.54 14.70
CA LEU A 278 -15.97 7.66 13.76
C LEU A 278 -16.37 8.98 14.47
N ASP A 279 -17.08 8.89 15.60
CA ASP A 279 -17.40 10.02 16.49
C ASP A 279 -16.31 10.28 17.55
N GLY A 280 -15.33 9.38 17.68
CA GLY A 280 -14.12 9.53 18.52
C GLY A 280 -12.91 9.95 17.68
N PRO A 281 -11.88 10.57 18.28
CA PRO A 281 -10.87 11.38 17.59
C PRO A 281 -9.96 10.54 16.68
N THR A 282 -10.40 10.29 15.46
CA THR A 282 -9.54 9.85 14.35
C THR A 282 -9.43 10.91 13.26
N VAL A 283 -9.89 12.13 13.54
CA VAL A 283 -9.33 13.32 12.91
C VAL A 283 -7.96 13.48 13.53
N VAL A 284 -6.89 13.22 12.78
CA VAL A 284 -5.54 13.66 13.20
C VAL A 284 -5.70 15.13 13.57
N PRO A 285 -5.46 15.52 14.84
CA PRO A 285 -5.74 16.88 15.25
C PRO A 285 -4.93 17.81 14.34
N MET A 286 -5.65 18.76 13.73
CA MET A 286 -5.06 19.73 12.80
C MET A 286 -4.77 21.01 13.54
N PRO A 287 -3.65 21.69 13.23
CA PRO A 287 -3.17 22.84 13.98
C PRO A 287 -3.93 24.11 13.57
N ALA A 288 -5.25 24.14 13.73
CA ALA A 288 -6.11 25.20 13.20
C ALA A 288 -5.80 26.57 13.82
N ALA A 289 -5.61 26.64 15.14
CA ALA A 289 -5.30 27.91 15.79
C ALA A 289 -3.87 28.37 15.48
N ALA A 290 -2.91 27.44 15.38
CA ALA A 290 -1.56 27.78 14.93
C ALA A 290 -1.55 28.24 13.45
N ARG A 291 -2.42 27.67 12.59
CA ARG A 291 -2.63 28.13 11.21
C ARG A 291 -3.20 29.55 11.19
N ASP A 292 -4.24 29.82 11.97
CA ASP A 292 -4.86 31.16 12.06
C ASP A 292 -3.85 32.19 12.57
N LEU A 293 -3.02 31.80 13.54
CA LEU A 293 -1.98 32.66 14.10
C LEU A 293 -0.91 32.97 13.05
N VAL A 294 -0.35 31.97 12.35
CA VAL A 294 0.70 32.22 11.36
C VAL A 294 0.18 33.06 10.18
N ALA A 295 -1.07 32.89 9.76
CA ALA A 295 -1.69 33.71 8.72
C ALA A 295 -1.70 35.21 9.05
N GLN A 296 -1.80 35.57 10.33
CA GLN A 296 -1.80 36.96 10.80
C GLN A 296 -0.40 37.59 10.86
N THR A 297 0.66 36.81 10.70
CA THR A 297 2.05 37.29 10.81
C THR A 297 2.59 37.89 9.51
N GLY A 298 1.93 37.64 8.37
CA GLY A 298 2.45 37.98 7.04
C GLY A 298 3.61 37.09 6.58
N ALA A 299 3.85 35.96 7.25
CA ALA A 299 4.86 34.98 6.85
C ALA A 299 4.53 34.36 5.48
N THR A 300 5.49 34.40 4.57
CA THR A 300 5.39 33.85 3.20
C THR A 300 6.14 32.52 3.03
N ARG A 301 7.11 32.23 3.91
CA ARG A 301 7.91 30.99 3.92
C ARG A 301 7.70 30.27 5.24
N ILE A 302 6.98 29.15 5.22
CA ILE A 302 6.62 28.42 6.44
C ILE A 302 7.35 27.10 6.47
N PHE A 303 8.09 26.85 7.54
CA PHE A 303 8.60 25.52 7.85
C PHE A 303 7.61 24.84 8.80
N GLY A 304 6.81 23.92 8.25
CA GLY A 304 5.75 23.23 8.97
C GLY A 304 6.08 21.78 9.28
N THR A 305 5.48 21.21 10.33
CA THR A 305 5.50 19.76 10.54
C THR A 305 4.98 19.03 9.30
N TYR A 306 5.75 18.06 8.80
CA TYR A 306 5.50 17.27 7.59
C TYR A 306 4.04 16.84 7.40
N HIS A 307 3.41 16.26 8.43
CA HIS A 307 2.04 15.74 8.35
C HIS A 307 0.96 16.84 8.28
N TRP A 308 1.28 18.07 8.67
CA TRP A 308 0.39 19.23 8.55
C TRP A 308 0.63 20.04 7.28
N GLY A 309 1.73 19.79 6.57
CA GLY A 309 2.14 20.65 5.46
C GLY A 309 1.07 20.79 4.38
N ALA A 310 0.30 19.74 4.10
CA ALA A 310 -0.76 19.77 3.09
C ALA A 310 -1.98 20.58 3.57
N PHE A 311 -2.30 20.51 4.86
CA PHE A 311 -3.32 21.34 5.49
C PHE A 311 -2.92 22.82 5.48
N LEU A 312 -1.69 23.12 5.89
CA LEU A 312 -1.14 24.48 5.85
C LEU A 312 -1.08 25.02 4.42
N THR A 313 -0.64 24.19 3.45
CA THR A 313 -0.61 24.58 2.03
C THR A 313 -2.01 24.86 1.51
N TRP A 314 -3.00 24.03 1.85
CA TRP A 314 -4.37 24.21 1.39
C TRP A 314 -4.99 25.54 1.85
N ASP A 315 -4.77 25.91 3.11
CA ASP A 315 -5.37 27.13 3.69
C ASP A 315 -4.55 28.41 3.43
N LEU A 316 -3.23 28.30 3.25
CA LEU A 316 -2.33 29.46 3.15
C LEU A 316 -1.86 29.77 1.73
N TRP A 317 -2.09 28.87 0.76
CA TRP A 317 -1.77 29.13 -0.64
C TRP A 317 -2.79 30.12 -1.24
N PRO A 318 -2.35 31.12 -2.06
CA PRO A 318 -1.00 31.34 -2.56
C PRO A 318 -0.10 32.26 -1.73
N ASP A 319 -0.61 32.77 -0.61
CA ASP A 319 0.05 33.83 0.19
C ASP A 319 1.29 33.32 0.94
N ALA A 320 1.32 32.03 1.31
CA ALA A 320 2.48 31.40 1.92
C ALA A 320 2.81 30.03 1.29
N LEU A 321 4.12 29.77 1.19
CA LEU A 321 4.72 28.53 0.75
C LEU A 321 5.17 27.70 1.95
N VAL A 322 4.77 26.43 1.98
CA VAL A 322 5.20 25.48 3.00
C VAL A 322 6.39 24.68 2.49
N PHE A 323 7.44 24.57 3.31
CA PHE A 323 8.73 23.96 2.92
C PHE A 323 8.59 22.50 2.46
N VAL A 324 7.89 21.66 3.23
CA VAL A 324 7.61 20.25 2.90
C VAL A 324 6.20 19.88 3.35
N ASP A 325 5.55 18.96 2.64
CA ASP A 325 4.33 18.31 3.10
C ASP A 325 4.33 16.78 2.93
N GLY A 326 3.21 16.16 3.32
CA GLY A 326 2.97 14.72 3.30
C GLY A 326 3.18 14.00 1.95
N ARG A 327 3.33 14.73 0.84
CA ARG A 327 3.53 14.23 -0.52
C ARG A 327 5.02 14.10 -0.84
N PHE A 328 5.73 13.28 -0.07
CA PHE A 328 7.18 13.08 -0.20
C PHE A 328 7.65 12.79 -1.64
N ASP A 329 6.82 12.18 -2.48
CA ASP A 329 7.15 11.84 -3.87
C ASP A 329 7.25 13.05 -4.80
N LEU A 330 6.85 14.24 -4.35
CA LEU A 330 7.01 15.51 -5.07
C LEU A 330 8.30 16.25 -4.75
N PHE A 331 9.00 15.85 -3.68
CA PHE A 331 10.21 16.53 -3.20
C PHE A 331 11.46 15.78 -3.66
N VAL A 332 12.52 16.55 -3.95
CA VAL A 332 13.84 15.96 -4.20
C VAL A 332 14.41 15.38 -2.90
N PRO A 333 15.18 14.28 -2.95
CA PRO A 333 15.68 13.60 -1.76
C PRO A 333 16.45 14.52 -0.79
N GLU A 334 17.16 15.50 -1.31
CA GLU A 334 17.94 16.48 -0.54
C GLU A 334 17.04 17.35 0.34
N THR A 335 15.94 17.89 -0.21
CA THR A 335 14.98 18.71 0.55
C THR A 335 14.35 17.93 1.70
N LEU A 336 14.04 16.66 1.45
CA LEU A 336 13.53 15.78 2.48
C LEU A 336 14.60 15.53 3.54
N SER A 337 15.84 15.23 3.13
CA SER A 337 16.97 15.02 4.05
C SER A 337 17.20 16.24 4.95
N ASP A 338 17.21 17.44 4.37
CA ASP A 338 17.33 18.70 5.10
C ASP A 338 16.23 18.84 6.16
N TYR A 339 14.98 18.50 5.81
CA TYR A 339 13.88 18.49 6.74
C TYR A 339 14.10 17.52 7.93
N LEU A 340 14.62 16.30 7.69
CA LEU A 340 14.95 15.38 8.80
C LEU A 340 16.10 15.89 9.64
N SER A 341 17.15 16.43 9.03
CA SER A 341 18.28 16.95 9.78
C SER A 341 17.85 18.09 10.70
N VAL A 342 16.98 18.99 10.24
CA VAL A 342 16.38 20.06 11.06
C VAL A 342 15.52 19.50 12.19
N THR A 343 14.56 18.64 11.88
CA THR A 343 13.60 18.13 12.88
C THR A 343 14.20 17.13 13.87
N GLY A 344 15.24 16.40 13.45
CA GLY A 344 16.01 15.44 14.24
C GLY A 344 17.19 16.05 15.01
N LEU A 345 17.45 17.36 14.85
CA LEU A 345 18.59 18.05 15.44
C LEU A 345 19.96 17.40 15.09
N GLU A 346 20.09 16.90 13.87
CA GLU A 346 21.32 16.26 13.39
C GLU A 346 22.49 17.26 13.28
N PRO A 347 23.77 16.81 13.28
CA PRO A 347 24.91 17.71 13.11
C PRO A 347 24.76 18.63 11.88
N GLY A 348 24.83 19.95 12.08
CA GLY A 348 24.65 20.95 11.03
C GLY A 348 23.22 21.47 10.84
N TRP A 349 22.23 20.96 11.58
CA TRP A 349 20.81 21.36 11.45
C TRP A 349 20.57 22.87 11.53
N ARG A 350 21.31 23.59 12.38
CA ARG A 350 21.19 25.05 12.53
C ARG A 350 21.53 25.78 11.23
N ARG A 351 22.58 25.32 10.54
CA ARG A 351 22.99 25.87 9.25
C ARG A 351 21.94 25.60 8.19
N ILE A 352 21.41 24.38 8.14
CA ILE A 352 20.35 24.00 7.21
C ILE A 352 19.10 24.87 7.44
N LEU A 353 18.67 25.05 8.70
CA LEU A 353 17.53 25.92 9.02
C LEU A 353 17.78 27.39 8.64
N MET A 354 19.01 27.89 8.79
CA MET A 354 19.40 29.22 8.33
C MET A 354 19.39 29.33 6.80
N ASP A 355 19.83 28.31 6.09
CA ASP A 355 19.85 28.27 4.62
C ASP A 355 18.41 28.15 4.05
N ILE A 356 17.51 27.47 4.77
CA ILE A 356 16.07 27.44 4.46
C ILE A 356 15.43 28.82 4.69
N ASP A 357 15.91 29.60 5.66
CA ASP A 357 15.42 30.95 6.02
C ASP A 357 13.87 31.04 6.06
N PRO A 358 13.20 30.30 6.97
CA PRO A 358 11.75 30.41 7.11
C PRO A 358 11.34 31.70 7.83
N ASP A 359 10.21 32.27 7.42
CA ASP A 359 9.57 33.43 8.07
C ASP A 359 8.86 33.01 9.36
N ALA A 360 8.36 31.77 9.40
CA ALA A 360 7.70 31.18 10.55
C ALA A 360 7.90 29.67 10.59
N LEU A 361 7.89 29.12 11.80
CA LEU A 361 7.84 27.70 12.08
C LEU A 361 6.47 27.34 12.63
N VAL A 362 5.82 26.31 12.07
CA VAL A 362 4.58 25.73 12.60
C VAL A 362 4.85 24.26 12.93
N ILE A 363 5.33 24.02 14.14
CA ILE A 363 5.97 22.76 14.52
C ILE A 363 5.27 22.09 15.69
N GLN A 364 5.40 20.77 15.80
CA GLN A 364 4.75 19.99 16.85
C GLN A 364 5.24 20.43 18.24
N ALA A 365 4.30 20.73 19.14
CA ALA A 365 4.56 21.37 20.42
C ALA A 365 5.58 20.59 21.28
N GLU A 366 5.50 19.27 21.27
CA GLU A 366 6.38 18.39 22.03
C GLU A 366 7.65 17.95 21.28
N SER A 367 7.93 18.54 20.11
CA SER A 367 9.10 18.16 19.32
C SER A 367 10.41 18.63 19.97
N PRO A 368 11.52 17.89 19.79
CA PRO A 368 12.85 18.34 20.22
C PRO A 368 13.21 19.72 19.65
N LEU A 369 12.78 20.00 18.41
CA LEU A 369 13.03 21.28 17.74
C LEU A 369 12.37 22.46 18.46
N VAL A 370 11.11 22.34 18.92
CA VAL A 370 10.46 23.39 19.74
C VAL A 370 11.25 23.63 21.01
N ARG A 371 11.63 22.56 21.71
CA ARG A 371 12.35 22.66 23.00
C ARG A 371 13.70 23.34 22.86
N GLU A 372 14.37 23.14 21.73
CA GLU A 372 15.65 23.77 21.43
C GLU A 372 15.48 25.24 21.00
N LEU A 373 14.50 25.53 20.16
CA LEU A 373 14.27 26.88 19.63
C LEU A 373 13.53 27.81 20.61
N ALA A 374 12.82 27.28 21.60
CA ALA A 374 12.19 28.09 22.64
C ALA A 374 13.17 28.54 23.73
N GLN A 375 14.42 28.05 23.72
CA GLN A 375 15.43 28.48 24.69
C GLN A 375 15.89 29.93 24.42
N PRO A 376 16.20 30.72 25.48
CA PRO A 376 16.75 32.05 25.32
C PRO A 376 18.02 32.06 24.45
N GLY A 377 18.10 32.98 23.49
CA GLY A 377 19.26 33.14 22.61
C GLY A 377 19.28 32.19 21.40
N SER A 378 18.22 31.43 21.14
CA SER A 378 18.07 30.59 19.95
C SER A 378 17.92 31.40 18.65
N GLY A 379 17.52 32.67 18.75
CA GLY A 379 17.13 33.54 17.63
C GLY A 379 15.68 33.36 17.17
N TRP A 380 14.88 32.62 17.94
CA TRP A 380 13.47 32.34 17.67
C TRP A 380 12.62 32.60 18.92
N ARG A 381 11.45 33.21 18.69
CA ARG A 381 10.45 33.49 19.70
C ARG A 381 9.20 32.66 19.44
N ASP A 382 8.78 31.93 20.47
CA ASP A 382 7.48 31.27 20.50
C ASP A 382 6.37 32.30 20.73
N VAL A 383 5.41 32.37 19.81
CA VAL A 383 4.29 33.32 19.84
C VAL A 383 2.95 32.67 20.17
N GLY A 384 2.95 31.39 20.55
CA GLY A 384 1.75 30.64 20.90
C GLY A 384 1.45 29.50 19.92
N GLY A 385 0.17 29.13 19.80
CA GLY A 385 -0.29 27.99 19.01
C GLY A 385 -1.48 27.32 19.68
N ASP A 386 -1.56 25.99 19.56
CA ASP A 386 -2.60 25.16 20.19
C ASP A 386 -1.98 24.01 21.00
N SER A 387 -2.80 23.05 21.43
CA SER A 387 -2.36 21.92 22.25
C SER A 387 -1.43 20.96 21.50
N ILE A 388 -1.35 21.04 20.16
CA ILE A 388 -0.55 20.13 19.35
C ILE A 388 0.60 20.83 18.62
N ALA A 389 0.49 22.14 18.36
CA ALA A 389 1.41 22.92 17.55
C ALA A 389 1.84 24.22 18.23
N ARG A 390 3.07 24.64 17.94
CA ARG A 390 3.62 25.96 18.31
C ARG A 390 4.03 26.72 17.06
N VAL A 391 3.82 28.03 17.09
CA VAL A 391 4.26 28.99 16.09
C VAL A 391 5.48 29.72 16.64
N LEU A 392 6.60 29.62 15.94
CA LEU A 392 7.81 30.36 16.28
C LEU A 392 8.16 31.34 15.15
N LEU A 393 8.52 32.56 15.53
CA LEU A 393 8.96 33.62 14.61
C LEU A 393 10.43 33.95 14.88
N PRO A 394 11.22 34.32 13.87
CA PRO A 394 12.59 34.75 14.08
C PRO A 394 12.63 36.03 14.91
N ASP A 395 13.63 36.18 15.78
CA ASP A 395 13.83 37.40 16.59
C ASP A 395 14.26 38.61 15.76
N ARG A 396 14.54 38.42 14.47
CA ARG A 396 14.90 39.49 13.55
C ARG A 396 13.66 40.35 13.29
N ALA A 397 13.64 41.57 13.82
CA ALA A 397 12.72 42.60 13.38
C ALA A 397 12.92 42.82 11.87
N ARG A 398 11.99 42.33 11.04
CA ARG A 398 11.95 42.73 9.64
C ARG A 398 11.45 44.17 9.63
N SER A 399 12.34 45.10 9.33
CA SER A 399 11.95 46.44 8.91
C SER A 399 10.98 46.30 7.75
N ALA A 400 9.76 46.78 7.97
CA ALA A 400 8.67 46.80 6.99
C ALA A 400 9.03 47.59 5.73
#